data_AF-A0A931DNN1-F1
#
_entry.id   AF-A0A931DNN1-F1
#
_cell.length_a   1.000
_cell.length_b   1.000
_cell.length_c   1.000
_cell.angle_alpha   90.00
_cell.angle_beta   90.00
_cell.angle_gamma   90.00
#
_symmetry.space_group_name_H-M   'P 1'
#
loop_
_entity.id
_entity.type
_entity.pdbx_description
1 polymer ?
#
loop_
_entity_poly.entity_id
_entity_poly.type
_entity_poly.pdbx_seq_one_letter_code
_entity_poly.pdbx_strand_id
1 'polypeptide(L)' 'MSDPMTAVLAAREHFQQAQKDAKRAVDRARAAFGKSIKEAREPGGATQERIRAELKLTREQVRRYERFYEQWREKNGEP' A
#
# COMPACT_ATOMS: atom_id res chain seq x y z
N MET A 1 -16.49 35.15 21.35
CA MET A 1 -16.82 33.71 21.24
C MET A 1 -16.37 33.26 19.86
N SER A 2 -15.61 32.18 19.75
CA SER A 2 -15.24 31.64 18.43
C SER A 2 -16.50 31.08 17.76
N ASP A 3 -16.68 31.36 16.48
CA ASP A 3 -17.82 30.87 15.70
C ASP A 3 -17.82 29.33 15.73
N PRO A 4 -18.90 28.68 16.20
CA PRO A 4 -19.02 27.22 16.19
C PRO A 4 -18.69 26.58 14.84
N MET A 5 -18.97 27.28 13.73
CA MET A 5 -18.64 26.79 12.40
C MET A 5 -17.13 26.71 12.14
N THR A 6 -16.32 27.58 12.74
CA THR A 6 -14.85 27.53 12.65
C THR A 6 -14.31 26.24 13.26
N ALA A 7 -14.85 25.81 14.41
CA ALA A 7 -14.45 24.55 15.04
C ALA A 7 -14.84 23.33 14.18
N VAL A 8 -16.02 23.35 13.55
CA VAL A 8 -16.46 22.28 12.64
C VAL A 8 -15.56 22.18 11.40
N LEU A 9 -15.19 23.31 10.80
CA LEU A 9 -14.30 23.34 9.63
C LEU A 9 -12.91 22.81 9.97
N ALA A 10 -12.35 23.20 11.12
CA ALA A 10 -11.07 22.68 11.60
C ALA A 10 -11.12 21.16 11.83
N ALA A 11 -12.19 20.65 12.48
CA ALA A 11 -12.37 19.21 12.69
C ALA A 11 -12.47 18.43 11.36
N ARG A 12 -13.15 19.01 10.35
CA ARG A 12 -13.24 18.41 9.01
C ARG A 12 -11.86 18.35 8.33
N GLU A 13 -11.06 19.41 8.44
CA GLU A 13 -9.71 19.42 7.88
C GLU A 13 -8.82 18.35 8.52
N HIS A 14 -8.84 18.25 9.85
CA HIS A 14 -8.12 17.19 10.57
C HIS A 14 -8.57 15.79 10.15
N PHE A 15 -9.87 15.57 9.98
CA PHE A 15 -10.40 14.29 9.50
C PHE A 15 -9.93 13.97 8.09
N GLN A 16 -9.96 14.93 7.17
CA GLN A 16 -9.45 14.76 5.81
C GLN A 16 -7.95 14.46 5.78
N GLN A 17 -7.18 15.12 6.63
CA GLN A 17 -5.75 14.87 6.75
C GLN A 17 -5.48 13.46 7.28
N ALA A 18 -6.20 13.04 8.32
CA ALA A 18 -6.12 11.68 8.86
C ALA A 18 -6.42 10.61 7.80
N GLN A 19 -7.42 10.83 6.93
CA GLN A 19 -7.70 9.92 5.80
C GLN A 19 -6.53 9.84 4.81
N LYS A 20 -5.91 10.98 4.48
CA LYS A 20 -4.75 11.02 3.58
C LYS A 20 -3.57 10.26 4.19
N ASP A 21 -3.33 10.44 5.48
CA ASP A 21 -2.21 9.80 6.18
C ASP A 21 -2.43 8.29 6.34
N ALA A 22 -3.67 7.87 6.67
CA ALA A 22 -4.05 6.46 6.67
C ALA A 22 -3.86 5.82 5.28
N LYS A 23 -4.31 6.51 4.22
CA LYS A 23 -4.09 6.05 2.84
C LYS A 23 -2.60 5.88 2.53
N ARG A 24 -1.76 6.86 2.88
CA ARG A 24 -0.31 6.79 2.67
C ARG A 24 0.32 5.62 3.45
N ALA A 25 -0.10 5.38 4.69
CA ALA A 25 0.37 4.26 5.49
C ALA A 25 0.00 2.91 4.86
N VAL A 26 -1.24 2.76 4.39
CA VAL A 26 -1.70 1.54 3.69
C VAL A 26 -0.96 1.36 2.36
N ASP A 27 -0.77 2.42 1.58
CA ASP A 27 -0.03 2.35 0.32
C ASP A 27 1.43 1.92 0.56
N ARG A 28 2.10 2.45 1.60
CA ARG A 28 3.45 2.00 1.99
C ARG A 28 3.48 0.52 2.36
N ALA A 29 2.57 0.08 3.22
CA ALA A 29 2.49 -1.33 3.63
C ALA A 29 2.23 -2.26 2.44
N ARG A 30 1.38 -1.84 1.50
CA ARG A 30 1.10 -2.58 0.27
C ARG A 30 2.33 -2.66 -0.65
N ALA A 31 3.10 -1.58 -0.76
CA ALA A 31 4.35 -1.57 -1.52
C ALA A 31 5.38 -2.52 -0.90
N ALA A 32 5.56 -2.47 0.42
CA ALA A 32 6.45 -3.38 1.14
C ALA A 32 6.04 -4.86 0.93
N PHE A 33 4.73 -5.16 0.99
CA PHE A 33 4.24 -6.50 0.70
C PHE A 33 4.52 -6.94 -0.74
N GLY A 34 4.28 -6.06 -1.72
CA GLY A 34 4.61 -6.32 -3.12
C GLY A 34 6.10 -6.56 -3.36
N LYS A 35 6.97 -5.82 -2.65
CA LYS A 35 8.42 -6.01 -2.66
C LYS A 35 8.80 -7.39 -2.14
N SER A 36 8.29 -7.80 -0.98
CA SER A 36 8.59 -9.12 -0.40
C SER A 36 8.14 -10.27 -1.30
N ILE A 37 7.00 -10.13 -1.99
CA ILE A 37 6.57 -11.12 -2.99
C ILE A 37 7.58 -11.19 -4.15
N LYS A 38 8.03 -10.03 -4.66
CA LYS A 38 8.98 -9.95 -5.77
C LYS A 38 10.34 -10.58 -5.40
N GLU A 39 10.87 -10.24 -4.23
CA GLU A 39 12.12 -10.81 -3.69
C GLU A 39 11.99 -12.32 -3.48
N ALA A 40 10.87 -12.79 -2.92
CA ALA A 40 10.63 -14.22 -2.74
C ALA A 40 10.60 -15.01 -4.06
N ARG A 41 10.39 -14.35 -5.21
CA ARG A 41 10.34 -14.94 -6.54
C ARG A 41 11.64 -14.81 -7.34
N GLU A 42 12.70 -14.25 -6.75
CA GLU A 42 14.02 -14.22 -7.38
C GLU A 42 14.51 -15.64 -7.74
N PRO A 43 15.46 -15.78 -8.69
CA PRO A 43 15.97 -17.09 -9.10
C PRO A 43 16.41 -17.95 -7.90
N GLY A 44 15.87 -19.16 -7.78
CA GLY A 44 16.10 -20.05 -6.63
C GLY A 44 15.10 -19.88 -5.47
N GLY A 45 14.19 -18.91 -5.56
CA GLY A 45 13.15 -18.64 -4.59
C GLY A 45 11.86 -19.45 -4.77
N ALA A 46 10.78 -18.96 -4.15
CA ALA A 46 9.45 -19.56 -4.21
C ALA A 46 8.78 -19.35 -5.58
N THR A 47 8.06 -20.37 -6.04
CA THR A 47 7.25 -20.25 -7.25
C THR A 47 6.01 -19.39 -6.99
N GLN A 48 5.49 -18.74 -8.04
CA GLN A 48 4.22 -18.00 -7.96
C GLN A 48 3.06 -18.89 -7.48
N GLU A 49 3.12 -20.19 -7.80
CA GLU A 49 2.14 -21.20 -7.37
C GLU A 49 2.20 -21.46 -5.85
N ARG A 50 3.41 -21.58 -5.29
CA ARG A 50 3.58 -21.71 -3.84
C ARG A 50 3.09 -20.45 -3.12
N ILE A 51 3.50 -19.28 -3.59
CA ILE A 51 3.12 -17.99 -2.99
C ILE A 51 1.60 -17.80 -3.00
N ARG A 52 0.92 -18.09 -4.12
CA ARG A 52 -0.54 -17.95 -4.17
C ARG A 52 -1.25 -18.91 -3.21
N ALA A 53 -0.73 -20.13 -3.05
CA ALA A 53 -1.31 -21.14 -2.17
C ALA A 53 -1.18 -20.74 -0.69
N GLU A 54 0.02 -20.32 -0.28
CA GLU A 54 0.30 -19.87 1.10
C GLU A 54 -0.50 -18.61 1.46
N LEU A 55 -0.55 -17.63 0.55
CA LEU A 55 -1.26 -16.37 0.77
C LEU A 55 -2.78 -16.49 0.55
N LYS A 56 -3.26 -17.64 0.05
CA LYS A 56 -4.67 -17.85 -0.35
C LYS A 56 -5.17 -16.77 -1.34
N LEU A 57 -4.32 -16.41 -2.29
CA LEU A 57 -4.59 -15.39 -3.30
C LEU A 57 -4.71 -16.02 -4.69
N THR A 58 -5.33 -15.29 -5.62
CA THR A 58 -5.25 -15.63 -7.04
C THR A 58 -3.91 -15.21 -7.64
N ARG A 59 -3.53 -15.82 -8.77
CA ARG A 59 -2.31 -15.41 -9.51
C ARG A 59 -2.33 -13.93 -9.88
N GLU A 60 -3.51 -13.40 -10.21
CA GLU A 60 -3.67 -11.99 -10.59
C GLU A 60 -3.54 -11.06 -9.38
N GLN A 61 -4.02 -11.46 -8.21
CA GLN A 61 -3.81 -10.69 -6.98
C GLN A 61 -2.32 -10.61 -6.61
N VAL A 62 -1.59 -11.74 -6.71
CA VAL A 62 -0.13 -11.76 -6.50
C VAL A 62 0.57 -10.78 -7.45
N ARG A 63 0.29 -10.86 -8.75
CA ARG A 63 0.85 -9.94 -9.75
C ARG A 63 0.48 -8.48 -9.50
N ARG A 64 -0.74 -8.22 -9.01
CA ARG A 64 -1.17 -6.86 -8.69
C ARG A 64 -0.35 -6.26 -7.56
N TYR A 65 0.04 -7.03 -6.55
CA TYR A 65 0.90 -6.55 -5.47
C TYR A 65 2.32 -6.26 -5.96
N GLU A 66 2.90 -7.13 -6.79
CA GLU A 66 4.21 -6.90 -7.41
C GLU A 66 4.22 -5.61 -8.25
N ARG A 67 3.22 -5.45 -9.14
CA ARG A 67 3.08 -4.25 -9.97
C ARG A 67 2.81 -2.99 -9.14
N PHE A 68 2.08 -3.13 -8.04
CA PHE A 68 1.85 -2.00 -7.13
C PHE A 68 3.17 -1.50 -6.54
N TYR A 69 4.06 -2.40 -6.11
CA TYR A 69 5.41 -2.03 -5.66
C TYR A 69 6.20 -1.33 -6.78
N GLU A 70 6.16 -1.85 -8.01
CA GLU A 70 6.84 -1.23 -9.16
C GLU A 70 6.34 0.18 -9.49
N GLN A 71 5.03 0.40 -9.46
CA GLN A 71 4.48 1.74 -9.65
C GLN A 71 4.78 2.66 -8.47
N TRP A 72 4.78 2.11 -7.26
CA TRP A 72 5.04 2.87 -6.05
C TRP A 72 6.51 3.30 -5.97
N ARG A 73 7.46 2.43 -6.31
CA ARG A 73 8.90 2.77 -6.34
C ARG A 73 9.21 3.80 -7.42
N GLU A 74 8.63 3.68 -8.62
CA GLU A 74 8.75 4.68 -9.69
C GLU A 74 8.24 6.05 -9.25
N LYS A 75 7.12 6.08 -8.52
CA LYS A 75 6.50 7.32 -8.04
C LYS A 75 7.25 7.98 -6.88
N ASN A 76 7.87 7.20 -5.99
CA ASN A 76 8.45 7.70 -4.73
C ASN A 76 9.98 7.69 -4.71
N GLY A 77 10.66 7.18 -5.74
CA GLY A 77 12.12 7.18 -5.84
C GLY A 77 12.84 6.21 -4.91
N GLU A 78 12.16 5.18 -4.42
CA GLU A 78 12.79 4.13 -3.60
C GLU A 78 13.42 3.03 -4.48
N PRO A 79 14.60 2.50 -4.12
CA PRO A 79 15.20 1.35 -4.81
C PRO A 79 14.36 0.06 -4.66
#